data_AF-A0A955LSX1-F1
#
_entry.id   AF-A0A955LSX1-F1
#
_cell.length_a   1.000
_cell.length_b   1.000
_cell.length_c   1.000
_cell.angle_alpha   90.00
_cell.angle_beta   90.00
_cell.angle_gamma   90.00
#
_symmetry.space_group_name_H-M   'P 1'
#
loop_
_entity.id
_entity.type
_entity.pdbx_description
1 polymer ?
#
loop_
_entity_poly.entity_id
_entity_poly.type
_entity_poly.pdbx_seq_one_letter_code
_entity_poly.pdbx_strand_id
1 'polypeptide(L)'
;MRKWFLAAFCLVLAGFGLYVWSVWPATTIMSPSGIHWRLKAAMPSQKAEGEWERRGEYVMAVSGCGMCHTPYSWIGPHGWMAYQGGMRVRWKNELKERVAQNLTPAPETGIGKWSEEEFIIAMKSGIYPDGRVA
;
A
#
# COMPACT_ATOMS: atom_id res chain seq x y z
N MET A 1 -8.81 52.83 26.43
CA MET A 1 -9.49 51.52 26.48
C MET A 1 -9.46 50.79 25.13
N ARG A 2 -9.88 51.41 24.00
CA ARG A 2 -9.89 50.79 22.65
C ARG A 2 -8.59 50.11 22.18
N LYS A 3 -7.42 50.70 22.46
CA LYS A 3 -6.10 50.14 22.05
C LYS A 3 -5.74 48.81 22.73
N TRP A 4 -6.24 48.58 23.95
CA TRP A 4 -6.02 47.34 24.68
C TRP A 4 -6.94 46.22 24.20
N PHE A 5 -8.17 46.55 23.79
CA PHE A 5 -9.07 45.60 23.15
C PHE A 5 -8.54 45.13 21.79
N LEU A 6 -7.98 46.04 20.99
CA LEU A 6 -7.32 45.69 19.72
C LEU A 6 -6.12 44.77 19.93
N ALA A 7 -5.26 45.07 20.91
CA ALA A 7 -4.11 44.23 21.23
C ALA A 7 -4.52 42.82 21.69
N ALA A 8 -5.52 42.72 22.59
CA ALA A 8 -6.04 41.44 23.04
C ALA A 8 -6.67 40.64 21.88
N PHE A 9 -7.41 41.30 21.00
CA PHE A 9 -8.00 40.67 19.81
C PHE A 9 -6.94 40.12 18.86
N CYS A 10 -5.88 40.90 18.58
CA CYS A 10 -4.77 40.44 17.74
C CYS A 10 -4.04 39.23 18.36
N LEU A 11 -3.87 39.19 19.69
CA LEU A 11 -3.24 38.06 20.38
C LEU A 11 -4.11 36.79 20.31
N VAL A 12 -5.42 36.92 20.45
CA VAL A 12 -6.36 35.80 20.28
C VAL A 12 -6.34 35.27 18.85
N LEU A 13 -6.33 36.15 17.84
CA LEU A 13 -6.24 35.74 16.44
C LEU A 13 -4.91 35.07 16.11
N ALA A 14 -3.80 35.60 16.61
CA ALA A 14 -2.48 34.98 16.44
C ALA A 14 -2.41 33.61 17.13
N GLY A 15 -2.95 33.49 18.35
CA GLY A 15 -3.05 32.22 19.07
C GLY A 15 -3.94 31.21 18.35
N PHE A 16 -5.09 31.64 17.81
CA PHE A 16 -5.98 30.78 17.03
C PHE A 16 -5.33 30.34 15.71
N GLY A 17 -4.61 31.23 15.02
CA GLY A 17 -3.85 30.91 13.82
C GLY A 17 -2.73 29.89 14.09
N LEU A 18 -1.98 30.05 15.18
CA LEU A 18 -0.94 29.10 15.60
C LEU A 18 -1.52 27.76 16.05
N TYR A 19 -2.65 27.78 16.76
CA TYR A 19 -3.39 26.57 17.10
C TYR A 19 -3.82 25.85 15.82
N VAL A 20 -4.57 26.50 14.94
CA VAL A 20 -4.99 25.91 13.65
C VAL A 20 -3.79 25.41 12.85
N TRP A 21 -2.70 26.16 12.72
CA TRP A 21 -1.51 25.70 11.98
C TRP A 21 -0.85 24.45 12.60
N SER A 22 -0.89 24.29 13.92
CA SER A 22 -0.32 23.13 14.61
C SER A 22 -1.25 21.91 14.66
N VAL A 23 -2.58 22.09 14.74
CA VAL A 23 -3.56 20.97 14.79
C VAL A 23 -4.22 20.63 13.44
N TRP A 24 -4.22 21.53 12.46
CA TRP A 24 -4.77 21.27 11.12
C TRP A 24 -4.06 20.14 10.36
N PRO A 25 -2.72 20.03 10.38
CA PRO A 25 -2.04 18.89 9.78
C PRO A 25 -2.44 17.58 10.47
N ALA A 26 -2.56 17.57 11.79
CA ALA A 26 -2.91 16.36 12.54
C ALA A 26 -4.33 15.87 12.23
N THR A 27 -5.31 16.77 12.13
CA THR A 27 -6.71 16.42 11.85
C THR A 27 -6.97 16.05 10.39
N THR A 28 -6.27 16.68 9.43
CA THR A 28 -6.38 16.29 8.02
C THR A 28 -5.61 15.01 7.71
N ILE A 29 -4.49 14.72 8.36
CA ILE A 29 -3.76 13.45 8.20
C ILE A 29 -4.54 12.28 8.82
N MET A 30 -5.29 12.51 9.89
CA MET A 30 -6.06 11.47 10.60
C MET A 30 -7.56 11.43 10.21
N SER A 31 -8.02 12.33 9.34
CA SER A 31 -9.38 12.27 8.80
C SER A 31 -9.51 11.10 7.80
N PRO A 32 -10.60 10.31 7.85
CA PRO A 32 -10.93 9.34 6.81
C PRO A 32 -10.93 9.94 5.39
N SER A 33 -11.29 11.23 5.27
CA SER A 33 -11.25 12.01 4.02
C SER A 33 -9.92 12.72 3.75
N GLY A 34 -8.89 12.55 4.59
CA GLY A 34 -7.51 12.88 4.22
C GLY A 34 -6.73 11.68 3.68
N ILE A 35 -7.11 10.50 4.13
CA ILE A 35 -6.50 9.23 3.71
C ILE A 35 -6.96 8.86 2.29
N HIS A 36 -8.22 9.12 1.93
CA HIS A 36 -8.77 8.73 0.62
C HIS A 36 -8.12 9.43 -0.59
N TRP A 37 -7.62 10.67 -0.46
CA TRP A 37 -7.00 11.40 -1.59
C TRP A 37 -5.57 10.90 -1.84
N ARG A 38 -4.84 10.55 -0.77
CA ARG A 38 -3.49 9.96 -0.87
C ARG A 38 -3.54 8.52 -1.37
N LEU A 39 -4.55 7.75 -0.96
CA LEU A 39 -4.73 6.37 -1.45
C LEU A 39 -5.15 6.34 -2.93
N LYS A 40 -6.01 7.26 -3.39
CA LYS A 40 -6.40 7.34 -4.81
C LYS A 40 -5.27 7.81 -5.72
N ALA A 41 -4.41 8.72 -5.26
CA ALA A 41 -3.33 9.26 -6.08
C ALA A 41 -2.11 8.31 -6.20
N ALA A 42 -1.94 7.38 -5.27
CA ALA A 42 -0.78 6.48 -5.21
C ALA A 42 -0.95 5.17 -5.99
N MET A 43 -2.12 4.92 -6.56
CA MET A 43 -2.39 3.69 -7.31
C MET A 43 -2.88 4.03 -8.72
N PRO A 44 -2.04 3.94 -9.76
CA PRO A 44 -2.54 3.62 -11.08
C PRO A 44 -2.91 2.13 -11.05
N SER A 45 -3.92 1.74 -10.26
CA SER A 45 -4.62 0.50 -10.56
C SER A 45 -5.41 0.83 -11.81
N GLN A 46 -4.97 0.33 -12.96
CA GLN A 46 -5.87 0.09 -14.08
C GLN A 46 -7.11 -0.56 -13.46
N LYS A 47 -8.22 0.19 -13.40
CA LYS A 47 -9.44 -0.29 -12.80
C LYS A 47 -9.80 -1.55 -13.58
N ALA A 48 -10.05 -2.67 -12.91
CA ALA A 48 -10.47 -3.87 -13.60
C ALA A 48 -11.76 -3.57 -14.41
N GLU A 49 -11.66 -3.47 -15.73
CA GLU A 49 -12.78 -3.05 -16.58
C GLU A 49 -13.63 -4.25 -17.01
N GLY A 50 -12.99 -5.37 -17.34
CA GLY A 50 -13.66 -6.62 -17.69
C GLY A 50 -14.12 -7.45 -16.47
N GLU A 51 -14.89 -8.49 -16.76
CA GLU A 51 -15.43 -9.41 -15.75
C GLU A 51 -14.31 -10.21 -15.07
N TRP A 52 -13.38 -10.73 -15.87
CA TRP A 52 -12.27 -11.56 -15.38
C TRP A 52 -11.29 -10.77 -14.53
N GLU A 53 -11.00 -9.53 -14.91
CA GLU A 53 -10.15 -8.62 -14.13
C GLU A 53 -10.81 -8.31 -12.78
N ARG A 54 -12.13 -8.06 -12.77
CA ARG A 54 -12.87 -7.77 -11.52
C ARG A 54 -12.90 -8.98 -10.61
N ARG A 55 -13.07 -10.17 -11.20
CA ARG A 55 -12.98 -11.44 -10.48
C ARG A 55 -11.57 -11.67 -9.93
N GLY A 56 -10.54 -11.38 -10.72
CA GLY A 56 -9.14 -11.47 -10.31
C GLY A 56 -8.83 -10.53 -9.14
N GLU A 57 -9.27 -9.27 -9.22
CA GLU A 57 -9.17 -8.28 -8.13
C GLU A 57 -9.83 -8.81 -6.85
N TYR A 58 -11.05 -9.34 -6.95
CA TYR A 58 -11.75 -9.94 -5.81
C TYR A 58 -10.97 -11.13 -5.21
N VAL A 59 -10.52 -12.07 -6.04
CA VAL A 59 -9.76 -13.25 -5.59
C VAL A 59 -8.48 -12.83 -4.88
N MET A 60 -7.76 -11.85 -5.42
CA MET A 60 -6.54 -11.34 -4.80
C MET A 60 -6.81 -10.69 -3.44
N ALA A 61 -7.89 -9.94 -3.32
CA ALA A 61 -8.29 -9.29 -2.07
C ALA A 61 -8.65 -10.31 -0.99
N VAL A 62 -9.51 -11.29 -1.31
CA VAL A 62 -10.00 -12.26 -0.32
C VAL A 62 -9.00 -13.36 0.02
N SER A 63 -8.09 -13.69 -0.89
CA SER A 63 -7.01 -14.66 -0.65
C SER A 63 -5.86 -14.08 0.17
N GLY A 64 -5.86 -12.77 0.41
CA GLY A 64 -4.86 -12.11 1.25
C GLY A 64 -3.47 -12.06 0.63
N CYS A 65 -3.36 -12.10 -0.71
CA CYS A 65 -2.08 -12.06 -1.43
C CYS A 65 -1.21 -10.85 -1.00
N GLY A 66 -1.85 -9.71 -0.77
CA GLY A 66 -1.19 -8.47 -0.36
C GLY A 66 -0.51 -8.54 1.02
N MET A 67 -0.85 -9.50 1.88
CA MET A 67 -0.25 -9.62 3.21
C MET A 67 1.24 -9.99 3.16
N CYS A 68 1.61 -10.88 2.23
CA CYS A 68 3.01 -11.25 2.03
C CYS A 68 3.63 -10.48 0.86
N HIS A 69 2.82 -10.16 -0.15
CA HIS A 69 3.32 -9.57 -1.39
C HIS A 69 3.32 -8.04 -1.38
N THR A 70 3.02 -7.36 -0.26
CA THR A 70 3.21 -5.90 -0.15
C THR A 70 4.30 -5.63 0.89
N PRO A 71 5.29 -4.76 0.62
CA PRO A 71 6.25 -4.36 1.63
C PRO A 71 5.57 -3.73 2.85
N TYR A 72 6.04 -4.07 4.05
CA TYR A 72 5.56 -3.49 5.32
C TYR A 72 6.62 -2.57 5.94
N SER A 73 6.13 -1.53 6.61
CA SER A 73 6.89 -0.74 7.58
C SER A 73 6.29 -0.92 8.98
N TRP A 74 6.94 -0.28 9.96
CA TRP A 74 6.43 -0.16 11.33
C TRP A 74 4.98 0.36 11.41
N ILE A 75 4.53 1.19 10.46
CA ILE A 75 3.16 1.74 10.44
C ILE A 75 2.17 0.94 9.58
N GLY A 76 2.57 -0.22 9.05
CA GLY A 76 1.74 -1.08 8.21
C GLY A 76 2.20 -1.17 6.74
N PRO A 77 1.33 -1.67 5.83
CA PRO A 77 1.70 -1.94 4.44
C PRO A 77 1.90 -0.66 3.63
N HIS A 78 2.89 -0.68 2.74
CA HIS A 78 3.13 0.41 1.79
C HIS A 78 2.20 0.30 0.59
N GLY A 79 1.03 0.95 0.65
CA GLY A 79 0.05 0.90 -0.43
C GLY A 79 0.57 1.32 -1.82
N TRP A 80 1.54 2.23 -1.88
CA TRP A 80 2.18 2.65 -3.14
C TRP A 80 3.14 1.59 -3.73
N MET A 81 3.52 0.58 -2.93
CA MET A 81 4.28 -0.60 -3.35
C MET A 81 3.43 -1.87 -3.31
N ALA A 82 2.11 -1.74 -3.44
CA ALA A 82 1.21 -2.90 -3.44
C ALA A 82 1.71 -3.99 -4.39
N TYR A 83 1.76 -5.22 -3.89
CA TYR A 83 2.14 -6.41 -4.65
C TYR A 83 3.61 -6.49 -5.12
N GLN A 84 4.50 -5.59 -4.68
CA GLN A 84 5.92 -5.62 -5.05
C GLN A 84 6.77 -6.70 -4.34
N GLY A 85 6.18 -7.49 -3.46
CA GLY A 85 6.86 -8.58 -2.75
C GLY A 85 7.77 -8.13 -1.62
N GLY A 86 8.82 -8.91 -1.38
CA GLY A 86 9.92 -8.54 -0.48
C GLY A 86 9.77 -8.95 0.98
N MET A 87 8.60 -9.43 1.41
CA MET A 87 8.44 -9.99 2.75
C MET A 87 9.28 -11.25 2.90
N ARG A 88 10.09 -11.31 3.96
CA ARG A 88 10.90 -12.47 4.32
C ARG A 88 10.15 -13.29 5.35
N VAL A 89 9.91 -14.56 5.05
CA VAL A 89 9.26 -15.51 5.95
C VAL A 89 10.24 -16.64 6.24
N ARG A 90 10.40 -16.96 7.53
CA ARG A 90 11.18 -18.10 8.00
C ARG A 90 10.29 -18.95 8.89
N TRP A 91 10.08 -20.20 8.51
CA TRP A 91 9.40 -21.14 9.38
C TRP A 91 10.36 -21.66 10.46
N LYS A 92 9.82 -21.99 11.63
CA LYS A 92 10.57 -22.36 12.85
C LYS A 92 11.61 -23.48 12.62
N ASN A 93 11.37 -24.33 11.63
CA ASN A 93 12.21 -25.50 11.33
C ASN A 93 12.87 -25.42 9.95
N GLU A 94 12.85 -24.26 9.29
CA GLU A 94 13.52 -24.05 7.99
C GLU A 94 14.84 -23.29 8.16
N LEU A 95 15.88 -23.78 7.48
CA LEU A 95 17.20 -23.14 7.49
C LEU A 95 17.24 -21.89 6.59
N LYS A 96 16.42 -21.85 5.54
CA LYS A 96 16.40 -20.78 4.53
C LYS A 96 15.17 -19.90 4.72
N GLU A 97 15.35 -18.60 4.51
CA GLU A 97 14.23 -17.67 4.39
C GLU A 97 13.64 -17.77 3.00
N ARG A 98 12.32 -17.57 2.96
CA ARG A 98 11.58 -17.42 1.72
C ARG A 98 11.22 -15.96 1.54
N VAL A 99 11.30 -15.50 0.30
CA VAL A 99 11.01 -14.10 -0.03
C VAL A 99 9.77 -14.09 -0.91
N ALA A 100 8.74 -13.35 -0.48
CA ALA A 100 7.55 -13.13 -1.29
C ALA A 100 7.94 -12.47 -2.62
N GLN A 101 7.49 -13.05 -3.74
CA GLN A 101 7.79 -12.56 -5.09
C GLN A 101 7.06 -11.25 -5.39
N ASN A 102 7.54 -10.49 -6.38
CA ASN A 102 6.81 -9.34 -6.90
C ASN A 102 5.72 -9.84 -7.87
N LEU A 103 4.45 -9.51 -7.62
CA LEU A 103 3.30 -9.91 -8.45
C LEU A 103 2.86 -8.80 -9.41
N THR A 104 3.59 -7.69 -9.48
CA THR A 104 3.26 -6.60 -10.41
C THR A 104 3.53 -7.01 -11.87
N PRO A 105 2.97 -6.30 -12.85
CA PRO A 105 3.29 -6.48 -14.28
C PRO A 105 4.73 -6.11 -14.67
N ALA A 106 5.62 -5.83 -13.71
CA ALA A 106 7.02 -5.51 -14.00
C ALA A 106 7.68 -6.64 -14.79
N PRO A 107 8.37 -6.35 -15.91
CA PRO A 107 8.86 -7.40 -16.81
C PRO A 107 10.07 -8.17 -16.26
N GLU A 108 10.93 -7.53 -15.45
CA GLU A 108 12.18 -8.14 -14.96
C GLU A 108 12.04 -8.70 -13.56
N THR A 109 11.27 -8.02 -12.72
CA THR A 109 11.16 -8.37 -11.30
C THR A 109 9.81 -8.96 -10.95
N GLY A 110 8.78 -8.71 -11.76
CA GLY A 110 7.41 -9.17 -11.55
C GLY A 110 7.00 -10.32 -12.47
N ILE A 111 5.69 -10.47 -12.68
CA ILE A 111 5.11 -11.55 -13.50
C ILE A 111 4.82 -11.11 -14.93
N GLY A 112 5.26 -9.92 -15.36
CA GLY A 112 4.87 -9.34 -16.66
C GLY A 112 5.31 -10.12 -17.89
N LYS A 113 6.25 -11.06 -17.76
CA LYS A 113 6.70 -11.95 -18.84
C LYS A 113 6.16 -13.37 -18.74
N TRP A 114 5.39 -13.68 -17.69
CA TRP A 114 4.90 -15.04 -17.47
C TRP A 114 3.76 -15.34 -18.44
N SER A 115 3.78 -16.52 -19.04
CA SER A 115 2.61 -17.05 -19.73
C SER A 115 1.50 -17.42 -18.74
N GLU A 116 0.28 -17.61 -19.24
CA GLU A 116 -0.83 -18.08 -18.41
C GLU A 116 -0.54 -19.47 -17.82
N GLU A 117 0.03 -20.37 -18.63
CA GLU A 117 0.42 -21.71 -18.19
C GLU A 117 1.50 -21.67 -17.10
N GLU A 118 2.50 -20.82 -17.28
CA GLU A 118 3.56 -20.59 -16.30
C GLU A 118 3.00 -20.08 -14.97
N PHE A 119 2.07 -19.13 -15.02
CA PHE A 119 1.36 -18.64 -13.85
C PHE A 119 0.56 -19.74 -13.16
N ILE A 120 -0.19 -20.55 -13.92
CA ILE A 120 -0.99 -21.66 -13.38
C ILE A 120 -0.10 -22.71 -12.71
N ILE A 121 1.04 -23.06 -13.31
CA ILE A 121 1.99 -24.01 -12.74
C ILE A 121 2.54 -23.45 -11.43
N ALA A 122 3.03 -22.21 -11.43
CA ALA A 122 3.56 -21.57 -10.22
C ALA A 122 2.53 -21.56 -9.08
N MET A 123 1.26 -21.27 -9.38
CA MET A 123 0.19 -21.26 -8.38
C MET A 123 -0.18 -22.65 -7.86
N LYS A 124 -0.13 -23.69 -8.71
CA LYS A 124 -0.57 -25.05 -8.34
C LYS A 124 0.53 -25.91 -7.73
N SER A 125 1.77 -25.74 -8.16
CA SER A 125 2.91 -26.58 -7.75
C SER A 125 3.99 -25.82 -6.98
N GLY A 126 3.95 -24.49 -6.97
CA GLY A 126 5.02 -23.66 -6.40
C GLY A 126 6.29 -23.64 -7.25
N ILE A 127 6.26 -24.11 -8.50
CA ILE A 127 7.42 -24.10 -9.40
C ILE A 127 7.35 -22.86 -10.28
N TYR A 128 8.35 -21.99 -10.17
CA TYR A 128 8.46 -20.77 -10.97
C TYR A 128 8.92 -21.06 -12.41
N PRO A 129 8.76 -20.12 -13.36
CA PRO A 129 9.18 -20.32 -14.75
C PRO A 129 10.67 -20.64 -14.93
N ASP A 130 11.50 -20.15 -14.00
CA ASP A 130 12.94 -20.44 -13.96
C ASP A 130 13.30 -21.75 -13.24
N GLY A 131 12.30 -22.55 -12.85
CA GLY A 131 12.46 -23.86 -12.21
C GLY A 131 12.73 -23.81 -10.71
N ARG A 132 12.84 -22.62 -10.09
CA ARG A 132 12.93 -22.50 -8.64
C ARG A 132 11.64 -22.97 -7.97
N VAL A 133 11.75 -23.53 -6.77
CA VAL A 133 10.61 -23.97 -5.96
C VAL A 133 10.37 -22.98 -4.83
N ALA A 134 9.11 -22.56 -4.68
CA ALA A 134 8.61 -21.68 -3.63
C ALA A 134 8.86 -22.22 -2.22
#